data_AF-A0AAD7M1N2-F1
#
_entry.id   AF-A0AAD7M1N2-F1
#
_cell.length_a   1.000
_cell.length_b   1.000
_cell.length_c   1.000
_cell.angle_alpha   90.00
_cell.angle_beta   90.00
_cell.angle_gamma   90.00
#
_symmetry.space_group_name_H-M   'P 1'
#
loop_
_entity.id
_entity.type
_entity.pdbx_description
1 polymer ?
#
loop_
_entity_poly.entity_id
_entity_poly.type
_entity_poly.pdbx_seq_one_letter_code
_entity_poly.pdbx_strand_id
1 'polypeptide(L)'
;MDEEYDVIVLGTGLKECILSGLLSVDGLKVLHLERNDYYGGESSSLRLTQLWKRFRGNDNPPRNIGLCKEYNVDMIPKMEVVYNKGKIYKVPATDVEALKSRLIGLFEKHRARKFFIYVQDYEENDPKSHEGLDLNKVTARELISKYGLEDDTINFIGHALALHIDDSYLDGPAKDFLQRMKSLARFQGGSPYIYPLYGLGELPQAFARLSAVYGGTYMLNKPQCKVEFEKKGKAIGVTSEGETAKCKKVVCDPSYLPDKVRKDLVPDSRCGCRYLFCCSYAHIVAAKGKYIAFVLMEAETDQPEVELKSWTMKQVICQIMEISEPVYLKIFYHLKIYVKTYSMSYDATTHLETTVKDVIAIDSKITGKDLDLSVDLSAATE
;
A
#
# COMPACT_ATOMS: atom_id res chain seq x y z
N MET A 1 17.81 -13.56 24.97
CA MET A 1 17.30 -12.20 24.71
C MET A 1 17.79 -11.31 25.84
N ASP A 2 18.06 -10.02 25.61
CA ASP A 2 18.16 -9.08 26.74
C ASP A 2 16.83 -9.06 27.52
N GLU A 3 16.88 -8.77 28.82
CA GLU A 3 15.68 -8.87 29.67
C GLU A 3 14.67 -7.73 29.43
N GLU A 4 15.12 -6.56 28.94
CA GLU A 4 14.28 -5.35 28.81
C GLU A 4 14.55 -4.56 27.52
N TYR A 5 13.46 -4.16 26.86
CA TYR A 5 13.40 -3.34 25.64
C TYR A 5 12.44 -2.15 25.80
N ASP A 6 12.63 -1.09 25.03
CA ASP A 6 11.67 0.02 25.02
C ASP A 6 10.40 -0.38 24.28
N VAL A 7 10.55 -1.02 23.13
CA VAL A 7 9.45 -1.46 22.27
C VAL A 7 9.71 -2.87 21.76
N ILE A 8 8.70 -3.74 21.86
CA ILE A 8 8.67 -5.01 21.13
C ILE A 8 7.71 -4.89 19.95
N VAL A 9 8.14 -5.26 18.76
CA VAL A 9 7.36 -5.28 17.52
C VAL A 9 7.11 -6.73 17.11
N LEU A 10 5.86 -7.10 16.84
CA LEU A 10 5.46 -8.45 16.40
C LEU A 10 4.87 -8.41 14.99
N GLY A 11 5.45 -9.22 14.10
CA GLY A 11 5.12 -9.25 12.68
C GLY A 11 6.04 -8.34 11.89
N THR A 12 6.53 -8.82 10.75
CA THR A 12 7.47 -8.12 9.86
C THR A 12 6.76 -7.55 8.63
N GLY A 13 5.50 -7.13 8.79
CA GLY A 13 4.81 -6.37 7.77
C GLY A 13 5.53 -5.06 7.47
N LEU A 14 5.23 -4.46 6.32
CA LEU A 14 5.74 -3.14 5.96
C LEU A 14 5.54 -2.09 7.06
N LYS A 15 4.36 -2.03 7.68
CA LYS A 15 4.06 -1.06 8.75
C LYS A 15 4.97 -1.26 9.95
N GLU A 16 5.07 -2.50 10.44
CA GLU A 16 5.90 -2.88 11.58
C GLU A 16 7.38 -2.63 11.30
N CYS A 17 7.86 -2.94 10.09
CA CYS A 17 9.24 -2.67 9.72
C CYS A 17 9.53 -1.18 9.65
N ILE A 18 8.67 -0.36 9.04
CA ILE A 18 8.86 1.10 9.03
C ILE A 18 8.90 1.64 10.47
N LEU A 19 7.93 1.26 11.31
CA LEU A 19 7.91 1.65 12.72
C LEU A 19 9.18 1.23 13.46
N SER A 20 9.61 -0.01 13.29
CA SER A 20 10.83 -0.51 13.92
C SER A 20 12.07 0.28 13.48
N GLY A 21 12.16 0.67 12.21
CA GLY A 21 13.21 1.52 11.69
C GLY A 21 13.18 2.92 12.32
N LEU A 22 12.03 3.59 12.29
CA LEU A 22 11.86 4.94 12.86
C LEU A 22 12.17 4.96 14.36
N LEU A 23 11.65 4.01 15.12
CA LEU A 23 11.87 3.93 16.57
C LEU A 23 13.33 3.66 16.92
N SER A 24 14.04 2.85 16.11
CA SER A 24 15.47 2.60 16.33
C SER A 24 16.30 3.84 15.98
N VAL A 25 15.97 4.56 14.90
CA VAL A 25 16.60 5.85 14.55
C VAL A 25 16.39 6.89 15.66
N ASP A 26 15.23 6.87 16.32
CA ASP A 26 14.94 7.67 17.51
C ASP A 26 15.69 7.22 18.79
N GLY A 27 16.55 6.20 18.68
CA GLY A 27 17.40 5.70 19.76
C GLY A 27 16.69 4.76 20.75
N LEU A 28 15.49 4.28 20.43
CA LEU A 28 14.79 3.31 21.27
C LEU A 28 15.35 1.91 21.07
N LYS A 29 15.43 1.14 22.15
CA LYS A 29 15.85 -0.27 22.08
C LYS A 29 14.68 -1.14 21.59
N VAL A 30 14.76 -1.59 20.33
CA VAL A 30 13.68 -2.35 19.67
C VAL A 30 14.01 -3.84 19.56
N LEU A 31 13.07 -4.70 19.95
CA LEU A 31 13.08 -6.14 19.61
C LEU A 31 11.95 -6.43 18.63
N HIS A 32 12.27 -7.03 17.49
CA HIS A 32 11.33 -7.31 16.41
C HIS A 32 11.24 -8.82 16.19
N LEU A 33 10.06 -9.40 16.43
CA LEU A 33 9.82 -10.83 16.35
C LEU A 33 8.84 -11.17 15.22
N GLU A 34 9.05 -12.32 14.57
CA GLU A 34 8.17 -12.86 13.54
C GLU A 34 8.01 -14.37 13.70
N ARG A 35 6.78 -14.85 13.63
CA ARG A 35 6.46 -16.28 13.70
C ARG A 35 6.81 -17.03 12.42
N ASN A 36 6.77 -16.34 11.29
CA ASN A 36 7.15 -16.89 9.99
C ASN A 36 8.67 -16.98 9.85
N ASP A 37 9.15 -17.85 8.96
CA ASP A 37 10.57 -17.97 8.58
C ASP A 37 10.97 -16.99 7.47
N TYR A 38 10.10 -16.03 7.13
CA TYR A 38 10.31 -15.00 6.11
C TYR A 38 9.78 -13.63 6.56
N TYR A 39 10.28 -12.56 5.93
CA TYR A 39 9.81 -11.19 6.13
C TYR A 39 8.51 -10.89 5.38
N GLY A 40 7.75 -9.91 5.87
CA GLY A 40 6.68 -9.25 5.12
C GLY A 40 5.27 -9.57 5.62
N GLY A 41 5.09 -10.58 6.48
CA GLY A 41 3.78 -11.00 6.98
C GLY A 41 2.76 -11.22 5.85
N GLU A 42 1.57 -10.64 5.98
CA GLU A 42 0.52 -10.67 4.94
C GLU A 42 0.91 -9.91 3.66
N SER A 43 1.80 -8.92 3.74
CA SER A 43 2.32 -8.15 2.59
C SER A 43 3.59 -8.76 1.97
N SER A 44 3.92 -10.00 2.29
CA SER A 44 5.13 -10.68 1.79
C SER A 44 5.14 -10.84 0.27
N SER A 45 6.35 -10.95 -0.30
CA SER A 45 6.56 -11.44 -1.66
C SER A 45 7.02 -12.89 -1.59
N LEU A 46 6.25 -13.79 -2.20
CA LEU A 46 6.51 -15.23 -2.13
C LEU A 46 7.21 -15.72 -3.39
N ARG A 47 8.15 -16.65 -3.21
CA ARG A 47 8.67 -17.45 -4.33
C ARG A 47 7.60 -18.39 -4.84
N LEU A 48 7.77 -18.86 -6.08
CA LEU A 48 6.78 -19.73 -6.74
C LEU A 48 6.47 -21.00 -5.92
N THR A 49 7.46 -21.61 -5.27
CA THR A 49 7.25 -22.80 -4.43
C THR A 49 6.44 -22.48 -3.17
N GLN A 50 6.66 -21.32 -2.55
CA GLN A 50 5.91 -20.87 -1.38
C GLN A 50 4.48 -20.52 -1.75
N LEU A 51 4.29 -19.87 -2.91
CA LEU A 51 2.99 -19.55 -3.47
C LEU A 51 2.17 -20.83 -3.73
N TRP A 52 2.79 -21.85 -4.34
CA TRP A 52 2.15 -23.16 -4.54
C TRP A 52 1.81 -23.84 -3.23
N LYS A 53 2.75 -23.86 -2.29
CA LYS A 53 2.49 -24.44 -0.97
C LYS A 53 1.28 -23.80 -0.29
N ARG A 54 1.15 -22.48 -0.40
CA ARG A 54 0.06 -21.71 0.21
C ARG A 54 -1.29 -21.98 -0.45
N PHE A 55 -1.35 -22.03 -1.79
CA PHE A 55 -2.63 -22.04 -2.54
C PHE A 55 -2.99 -23.37 -3.21
N ARG A 56 -2.04 -24.29 -3.33
CA ARG A 56 -2.16 -25.59 -4.01
C ARG A 56 -1.62 -26.75 -3.16
N GLY A 57 -1.21 -26.48 -1.91
CA GLY A 57 -0.73 -27.51 -0.99
C GLY A 57 0.55 -28.19 -1.48
N ASN A 58 0.52 -29.50 -1.69
CA ASN A 58 1.72 -30.27 -2.07
C ASN A 58 1.97 -30.31 -3.59
N ASP A 59 1.18 -29.59 -4.39
CA ASP A 59 1.39 -29.49 -5.83
C ASP A 59 2.69 -28.72 -6.15
N ASN A 60 3.28 -29.05 -7.30
CA ASN A 60 4.49 -28.37 -7.77
C ASN A 60 4.18 -27.33 -8.85
N PRO A 61 4.92 -26.22 -8.90
CA PRO A 61 4.85 -25.29 -10.01
C PRO A 61 5.14 -25.97 -11.36
N PRO A 62 4.33 -25.72 -12.39
CA PRO A 62 4.59 -26.21 -13.74
C PRO A 62 5.95 -25.77 -14.27
N ARG A 63 6.66 -26.67 -14.94
CA ARG A 63 8.01 -26.37 -15.47
C ARG A 63 8.00 -25.35 -16.62
N ASN A 64 6.87 -25.17 -17.29
CA ASN A 64 6.72 -24.30 -18.47
C ASN A 64 6.57 -22.80 -18.13
N ILE A 65 6.41 -22.45 -16.85
CA ILE A 65 6.38 -21.05 -16.43
C ILE A 65 7.75 -20.48 -16.09
N GLY A 66 8.76 -21.30 -15.80
CA GLY A 66 10.14 -20.85 -15.57
C GLY A 66 10.71 -21.40 -14.27
N LEU A 67 11.87 -20.90 -13.85
CA LEU A 67 12.49 -21.34 -12.61
C LEU A 67 11.81 -20.65 -11.42
N CYS A 68 11.53 -21.41 -10.36
CA CYS A 68 10.83 -20.88 -9.18
C CYS A 68 11.51 -19.67 -8.52
N LYS A 69 12.84 -19.57 -8.65
CA LYS A 69 13.66 -18.48 -8.10
C LYS A 69 13.56 -17.17 -8.89
N GLU A 70 12.99 -17.20 -10.10
CA GLU A 70 12.78 -16.01 -10.94
C GLU A 70 11.49 -15.27 -10.56
N TYR A 71 10.76 -15.78 -9.56
CA TYR A 71 9.47 -15.25 -9.14
C TYR A 71 9.54 -14.69 -7.73
N ASN A 72 9.04 -13.46 -7.58
CA ASN A 72 8.78 -12.80 -6.32
C ASN A 72 7.36 -12.21 -6.40
N VAL A 73 6.37 -12.98 -5.96
CA VAL A 73 4.94 -12.67 -6.16
C VAL A 73 4.40 -12.00 -4.91
N ASP A 74 4.05 -10.71 -5.01
CA ASP A 74 3.47 -9.95 -3.91
C ASP A 74 2.10 -10.51 -3.51
N MET A 75 1.90 -10.72 -2.22
CA MET A 75 0.61 -11.19 -1.70
C MET A 75 -0.43 -10.07 -1.63
N ILE A 76 0.03 -8.83 -1.41
CA ILE A 76 -0.80 -7.62 -1.40
C ILE A 76 -0.12 -6.60 -2.31
N PRO A 77 -0.40 -6.66 -3.62
CA PRO A 77 0.13 -5.70 -4.57
C PRO A 77 -0.48 -4.33 -4.31
N LYS A 78 0.37 -3.31 -4.32
CA LYS A 78 -0.01 -1.91 -4.24
C LYS A 78 0.49 -1.25 -5.53
N MET A 79 -0.35 -1.16 -6.57
CA MET A 79 -0.21 -0.24 -7.72
C MET A 79 -1.42 -0.34 -8.68
N GLU A 80 -1.68 0.68 -9.52
CA GLU A 80 -2.92 0.77 -10.30
C GLU A 80 -2.75 0.94 -11.81
N VAL A 81 -3.68 0.33 -12.55
CA VAL A 81 -4.04 0.65 -13.94
C VAL A 81 -5.56 0.77 -14.03
N VAL A 82 -6.06 1.76 -14.79
CA VAL A 82 -7.50 2.01 -14.95
C VAL A 82 -8.13 1.12 -16.02
N TYR A 83 -9.32 0.64 -15.70
CA TYR A 83 -10.20 -0.10 -16.57
C TYR A 83 -11.41 0.76 -17.00
N ASN A 84 -11.65 0.89 -18.30
CA ASN A 84 -12.83 1.61 -18.82
C ASN A 84 -13.53 0.80 -19.92
N LYS A 85 -14.85 0.57 -19.77
CA LYS A 85 -15.75 0.01 -20.80
C LYS A 85 -15.20 -1.24 -21.53
N GLY A 86 -14.67 -2.22 -20.81
CA GLY A 86 -14.23 -3.48 -21.44
C GLY A 86 -12.77 -3.51 -21.89
N LYS A 87 -12.01 -2.43 -21.70
CA LYS A 87 -10.63 -2.32 -22.18
C LYS A 87 -9.72 -1.64 -21.15
N ILE A 88 -8.46 -2.08 -21.15
CA ILE A 88 -7.40 -1.49 -20.34
C ILE A 88 -6.78 -0.34 -21.13
N TYR A 89 -6.65 0.82 -20.51
CA TYR A 89 -5.99 1.97 -21.11
C TYR A 89 -4.89 2.49 -20.20
N LYS A 90 -3.81 3.00 -20.81
CA LYS A 90 -2.85 3.80 -20.05
C LYS A 90 -3.53 5.11 -19.63
N VAL A 91 -3.47 5.41 -18.34
CA VAL A 91 -3.91 6.69 -17.79
C VAL A 91 -2.91 7.77 -18.20
N PRO A 92 -3.34 8.84 -18.88
CA PRO A 92 -2.43 9.92 -19.23
C PRO A 92 -2.07 10.72 -17.99
N ALA A 93 -0.78 10.88 -17.71
CA ALA A 93 -0.29 11.67 -16.56
C ALA A 93 0.31 13.03 -16.97
N THR A 94 0.41 13.29 -18.28
CA THR A 94 0.99 14.52 -18.83
C THR A 94 0.13 15.08 -19.97
N ASP A 95 0.36 16.33 -20.33
CA ASP A 95 -0.30 17.01 -21.44
C ASP A 95 -0.06 16.27 -22.79
N VAL A 96 1.18 15.79 -23.02
CA VAL A 96 1.55 14.99 -24.21
C VAL A 96 0.84 13.64 -24.23
N GLU A 97 0.72 12.97 -23.09
CA GLU A 97 0.02 11.69 -22.98
C GLU A 97 -1.49 11.86 -23.16
N ALA A 98 -2.07 12.94 -22.64
CA ALA A 98 -3.48 13.26 -22.82
C ALA A 98 -3.84 13.34 -24.31
N LEU A 99 -3.00 14.02 -25.11
CA LEU A 99 -3.18 14.10 -26.57
C LEU A 99 -3.09 12.73 -27.27
N LYS A 100 -2.21 11.84 -26.80
CA LYS A 100 -2.01 10.50 -27.38
C LYS A 100 -3.02 9.46 -26.86
N SER A 101 -3.73 9.77 -25.79
CA SER A 101 -4.59 8.82 -25.08
C SER A 101 -5.71 8.26 -25.95
N ARG A 102 -6.04 6.98 -25.76
CA ARG A 102 -7.24 6.35 -26.33
C ARG A 102 -8.40 6.28 -25.34
N LEU A 103 -8.15 6.65 -24.08
CA LEU A 103 -9.15 6.75 -23.02
C LEU A 103 -10.03 8.00 -23.20
N ILE A 104 -9.48 9.04 -23.83
CA ILE A 104 -10.09 10.37 -23.95
C ILE A 104 -10.57 10.60 -25.39
N GLY A 105 -11.81 11.10 -25.54
CA GLY A 105 -12.37 11.51 -26.82
C GLY A 105 -11.62 12.67 -27.48
N LEU A 106 -11.68 12.79 -28.81
CA LEU A 106 -10.86 13.74 -29.59
C LEU A 106 -10.95 15.21 -29.13
N PHE A 107 -12.16 15.68 -28.80
CA PHE A 107 -12.37 17.05 -28.34
C PHE A 107 -11.93 17.25 -26.88
N GLU A 108 -12.22 16.28 -26.03
CA GLU A 108 -11.85 16.27 -24.61
C GLU A 108 -10.32 16.29 -24.41
N LYS A 109 -9.55 15.68 -25.32
CA LYS A 109 -8.07 15.70 -25.27
C LYS A 109 -7.47 17.09 -25.13
N HIS A 110 -8.04 18.08 -25.82
CA HIS A 110 -7.53 19.44 -25.76
C HIS A 110 -7.86 20.12 -24.43
N ARG A 111 -9.00 19.79 -23.83
CA ARG A 111 -9.41 20.27 -22.50
C ARG A 111 -8.56 19.63 -21.41
N ALA A 112 -8.42 18.30 -21.44
CA ALA A 112 -7.54 17.55 -20.55
C ALA A 112 -6.09 18.05 -20.64
N ARG A 113 -5.57 18.30 -21.84
CA ARG A 113 -4.23 18.88 -22.04
C ARG A 113 -4.06 20.22 -21.32
N LYS A 114 -5.03 21.14 -21.47
CA LYS A 114 -4.98 22.45 -20.79
C LYS A 114 -4.98 22.30 -19.27
N PHE A 115 -5.79 21.37 -18.75
CA PHE A 115 -5.81 21.05 -17.33
C PHE A 115 -4.45 20.51 -16.85
N PHE A 116 -3.83 19.58 -17.57
CA PHE A 116 -2.50 19.06 -17.22
C PHE A 116 -1.42 20.13 -17.24
N ILE A 117 -1.45 21.06 -18.19
CA ILE A 117 -0.53 22.21 -18.24
C ILE A 117 -0.72 23.08 -16.98
N TYR A 118 -1.96 23.40 -16.62
CA TYR A 118 -2.24 24.16 -15.39
C TYR A 118 -1.71 23.46 -14.14
N VAL A 119 -1.93 22.15 -14.02
CA VAL A 119 -1.39 21.35 -12.91
C VAL A 119 0.13 21.47 -12.86
N GLN A 120 0.81 21.34 -14.00
CA GLN A 120 2.27 21.40 -14.08
C GLN A 120 2.81 22.80 -13.73
N ASP A 121 2.18 23.84 -14.26
CA ASP A 121 2.64 25.23 -14.16
C ASP A 121 2.24 25.90 -12.84
N TYR A 122 1.27 25.36 -12.09
CA TYR A 122 0.81 25.94 -10.82
C TYR A 122 1.92 25.98 -9.77
N GLU A 123 2.27 27.16 -9.28
CA GLU A 123 3.25 27.37 -8.22
C GLU A 123 2.62 28.10 -7.04
N GLU A 124 2.75 27.54 -5.82
CA GLU A 124 2.07 28.06 -4.63
C GLU A 124 2.44 29.52 -4.32
N ASN A 125 3.69 29.89 -4.62
CA ASN A 125 4.23 31.23 -4.39
C ASN A 125 4.08 32.18 -5.59
N ASP A 126 3.50 31.74 -6.71
CA ASP A 126 3.26 32.59 -7.89
C ASP A 126 1.76 32.78 -8.16
N PRO A 127 1.16 33.90 -7.74
CA PRO A 127 -0.25 34.20 -8.00
C PRO A 127 -0.66 34.19 -9.48
N LYS A 128 0.27 34.41 -10.43
CA LYS A 128 -0.05 34.36 -11.86
C LYS A 128 -0.40 32.94 -12.32
N SER A 129 0.25 31.94 -11.73
CA SER A 129 0.04 30.52 -12.01
C SER A 129 -1.34 30.01 -11.51
N HIS A 130 -1.99 30.75 -10.61
CA HIS A 130 -3.27 30.36 -10.02
C HIS A 130 -4.46 30.67 -10.94
N GLU A 131 -4.22 31.40 -12.04
CA GLU A 131 -5.25 31.86 -12.97
C GLU A 131 -6.46 32.53 -12.28
N GLY A 132 -6.20 33.32 -11.23
CA GLY A 132 -7.20 34.03 -10.46
C GLY A 132 -8.00 33.19 -9.46
N LEU A 133 -7.61 31.94 -9.22
CA LEU A 133 -8.27 31.05 -8.27
C LEU A 133 -7.54 31.03 -6.91
N ASP A 134 -8.29 30.98 -5.82
CA ASP A 134 -7.75 30.65 -4.49
C ASP A 134 -8.08 29.19 -4.18
N LEU A 135 -7.10 28.29 -4.34
CA LEU A 135 -7.31 26.84 -4.21
C LEU A 135 -7.63 26.38 -2.79
N ASN A 136 -7.50 27.25 -1.78
CA ASN A 136 -7.96 26.96 -0.42
C ASN A 136 -9.47 27.17 -0.26
N LYS A 137 -10.11 27.88 -1.20
CA LYS A 137 -11.54 28.21 -1.15
C LYS A 137 -12.33 27.56 -2.28
N VAL A 138 -11.75 27.54 -3.48
CA VAL A 138 -12.35 26.91 -4.65
C VAL A 138 -12.32 25.40 -4.48
N THR A 139 -13.44 24.75 -4.77
CA THR A 139 -13.56 23.29 -4.69
C THR A 139 -12.89 22.60 -5.87
N ALA A 140 -12.49 21.34 -5.72
CA ALA A 140 -11.95 20.58 -6.85
C ALA A 140 -12.95 20.50 -8.01
N ARG A 141 -14.25 20.38 -7.73
CA ARG A 141 -15.33 20.42 -8.73
C ARG A 141 -15.33 21.71 -9.53
N GLU A 142 -15.23 22.86 -8.87
CA GLU A 142 -15.20 24.16 -9.54
C GLU A 142 -13.94 24.34 -10.39
N LEU A 143 -12.79 23.94 -9.88
CA LEU A 143 -11.53 23.94 -10.63
C LEU A 143 -11.64 23.09 -11.89
N ILE A 144 -12.13 21.86 -11.78
CA ILE A 144 -12.29 20.92 -12.89
C ILE A 144 -13.30 21.45 -13.92
N SER A 145 -14.41 22.00 -13.44
CA SER A 145 -15.47 22.57 -14.28
C SER A 145 -14.97 23.74 -15.13
N LYS A 146 -14.01 24.53 -14.65
CA LYS A 146 -13.35 25.60 -15.43
C LYS A 146 -12.71 25.09 -16.73
N TYR A 147 -12.20 23.86 -16.73
CA TYR A 147 -11.61 23.22 -17.90
C TYR A 147 -12.62 22.44 -18.74
N GLY A 148 -13.85 22.26 -18.25
CA GLY A 148 -14.92 21.56 -18.94
C GLY A 148 -14.62 20.08 -19.18
N LEU A 149 -13.99 19.41 -18.20
CA LEU A 149 -13.70 17.98 -18.30
C LEU A 149 -14.98 17.15 -18.12
N GLU A 150 -15.07 16.05 -18.86
CA GLU A 150 -16.19 15.10 -18.81
C GLU A 150 -16.05 14.13 -17.62
N ASP A 151 -17.16 13.59 -17.10
CA ASP A 151 -17.18 12.73 -15.91
C ASP A 151 -16.22 11.54 -15.98
N ASP A 152 -16.11 10.88 -17.15
CA ASP A 152 -15.15 9.80 -17.38
C ASP A 152 -13.69 10.28 -17.17
N THR A 153 -13.38 11.52 -17.56
CA THR A 153 -12.07 12.14 -17.37
C THR A 153 -11.83 12.51 -15.90
N ILE A 154 -12.85 13.10 -15.26
CA ILE A 154 -12.82 13.45 -13.84
C ILE A 154 -12.54 12.20 -13.00
N ASN A 155 -13.22 11.10 -13.32
CA ASN A 155 -13.09 9.84 -12.61
C ASN A 155 -11.64 9.32 -12.63
N PHE A 156 -11.02 9.18 -13.81
CA PHE A 156 -9.63 8.67 -13.84
C PHE A 156 -8.62 9.68 -13.26
N ILE A 157 -8.85 10.99 -13.38
CA ILE A 157 -7.97 12.00 -12.78
C ILE A 157 -8.09 11.95 -11.25
N GLY A 158 -9.29 11.85 -10.70
CA GLY A 158 -9.53 11.80 -9.26
C GLY A 158 -9.01 10.52 -8.61
N HIS A 159 -9.38 9.37 -9.17
CA HIS A 159 -9.11 8.09 -8.53
C HIS A 159 -7.76 7.51 -8.92
N ALA A 160 -7.36 7.59 -10.20
CA ALA A 160 -6.15 6.91 -10.66
C ALA A 160 -4.91 7.80 -10.77
N LEU A 161 -5.10 9.12 -10.83
CA LEU A 161 -4.00 10.07 -10.70
C LEU A 161 -3.98 10.66 -9.30
N ALA A 162 -5.03 11.32 -8.81
CA ALA A 162 -5.00 11.95 -7.49
C ALA A 162 -5.18 10.97 -6.30
N LEU A 163 -5.48 9.69 -6.58
CA LEU A 163 -5.59 8.62 -5.58
C LEU A 163 -6.68 8.85 -4.53
N HIS A 164 -7.77 9.53 -4.92
CA HIS A 164 -8.94 9.64 -4.05
C HIS A 164 -9.74 8.34 -4.06
N ILE A 165 -10.16 7.89 -2.89
CA ILE A 165 -10.91 6.63 -2.71
C ILE A 165 -12.40 6.76 -3.05
N ASP A 166 -12.93 7.97 -3.02
CA ASP A 166 -14.32 8.30 -3.29
C ASP A 166 -14.40 9.72 -3.86
N ASP A 167 -15.61 10.18 -4.22
CA ASP A 167 -15.85 11.49 -4.83
C ASP A 167 -15.94 12.66 -3.84
N SER A 168 -15.73 12.44 -2.54
CA SER A 168 -15.84 13.51 -1.53
C SER A 168 -14.82 14.63 -1.73
N TYR A 169 -13.69 14.34 -2.39
CA TYR A 169 -12.67 15.33 -2.74
C TYR A 169 -13.21 16.44 -3.66
N LEU A 170 -14.24 16.15 -4.46
CA LEU A 170 -14.81 17.11 -5.40
C LEU A 170 -15.37 18.33 -4.69
N ASP A 171 -15.92 18.15 -3.48
CA ASP A 171 -16.57 19.21 -2.71
C ASP A 171 -15.62 19.83 -1.66
N GLY A 172 -14.38 19.34 -1.56
CA GLY A 172 -13.32 19.91 -0.73
C GLY A 172 -12.43 20.91 -1.48
N PRO A 173 -11.56 21.65 -0.76
CA PRO A 173 -10.62 22.59 -1.38
C PRO A 173 -9.73 21.95 -2.45
N ALA A 174 -9.62 22.61 -3.60
CA ALA A 174 -8.88 22.11 -4.77
C ALA A 174 -7.36 21.97 -4.52
N LYS A 175 -6.82 22.60 -3.48
CA LYS A 175 -5.39 22.57 -3.15
C LYS A 175 -4.85 21.15 -2.95
N ASP A 176 -5.53 20.32 -2.15
CA ASP A 176 -5.08 18.95 -1.87
C ASP A 176 -5.10 18.09 -3.14
N PHE A 177 -6.21 18.16 -3.88
CA PHE A 177 -6.36 17.51 -5.19
C PHE A 177 -5.24 17.90 -6.16
N LEU A 178 -4.92 19.19 -6.28
CA LEU A 178 -3.87 19.66 -7.18
C LEU A 178 -2.46 19.23 -6.71
N GLN A 179 -2.19 19.29 -5.41
CA GLN A 179 -0.90 18.87 -4.85
C GLN A 179 -0.65 17.38 -5.08
N ARG A 180 -1.68 16.54 -4.92
CA ARG A 180 -1.63 15.10 -5.26
C ARG A 180 -1.26 14.90 -6.72
N MET A 181 -1.96 15.58 -7.62
CA MET A 181 -1.68 15.56 -9.06
C MET A 181 -0.23 16.00 -9.39
N LYS A 182 0.27 17.08 -8.78
CA LYS A 182 1.66 17.56 -8.99
C LYS A 182 2.71 16.59 -8.46
N SER A 183 2.50 16.00 -7.28
CA SER A 183 3.45 15.04 -6.68
C SER A 183 3.73 13.86 -7.62
N LEU A 184 2.70 13.47 -8.35
CA LEU A 184 2.64 12.28 -9.18
C LEU A 184 3.15 12.52 -10.62
N ALA A 185 3.21 13.77 -11.07
CA ALA A 185 3.85 14.16 -12.32
C ALA A 185 5.40 14.29 -12.23
N ARG A 186 6.01 14.04 -11.06
CA ARG A 186 7.46 14.23 -10.83
C ARG A 186 8.35 13.20 -11.52
N PHE A 187 7.83 12.01 -11.83
CA PHE A 187 8.63 10.93 -12.43
C PHE A 187 8.61 11.02 -13.96
N GLN A 188 9.81 11.05 -14.58
CA GLN A 188 9.99 11.10 -16.04
C GLN A 188 9.43 9.87 -16.79
N GLY A 189 8.95 8.85 -16.07
CA GLY A 189 8.49 7.56 -16.61
C GLY A 189 7.03 7.51 -17.12
N GLY A 190 6.29 8.62 -17.05
CA GLY A 190 4.91 8.67 -17.57
C GLY A 190 3.91 7.84 -16.78
N SER A 191 4.20 7.58 -15.51
CA SER A 191 3.32 6.97 -14.51
C SER A 191 3.67 7.58 -13.16
N PRO A 192 2.66 7.85 -12.31
CA PRO A 192 2.90 8.40 -10.98
C PRO A 192 3.36 7.35 -9.96
N TYR A 193 3.39 6.10 -10.38
CA TYR A 193 3.70 4.97 -9.52
C TYR A 193 5.13 4.48 -9.72
N ILE A 194 5.75 4.07 -8.62
CA ILE A 194 7.04 3.38 -8.59
C ILE A 194 6.85 1.99 -7.99
N TYR A 195 7.51 1.01 -8.59
CA TYR A 195 7.52 -0.37 -8.10
C TYR A 195 8.97 -0.79 -7.83
N PRO A 196 9.27 -1.34 -6.64
CA PRO A 196 10.62 -1.83 -6.35
C PRO A 196 10.97 -3.00 -7.26
N LEU A 197 12.21 -2.99 -7.76
CA LEU A 197 12.78 -4.20 -8.35
C LEU A 197 12.77 -5.30 -7.28
N TYR A 198 12.50 -6.54 -7.69
CA TYR A 198 12.32 -7.71 -6.81
C TYR A 198 11.02 -7.75 -5.99
N GLY A 199 10.16 -6.73 -6.09
CA GLY A 199 8.82 -6.74 -5.49
C GLY A 199 8.73 -6.06 -4.13
N LEU A 200 7.50 -5.96 -3.59
CA LEU A 200 7.22 -5.15 -2.40
C LEU A 200 7.86 -5.69 -1.12
N GLY A 201 8.22 -6.97 -1.08
CA GLY A 201 8.93 -7.62 0.01
C GLY A 201 10.31 -7.03 0.29
N GLU A 202 10.89 -6.27 -0.63
CA GLU A 202 12.13 -5.53 -0.40
C GLU A 202 11.94 -4.35 0.57
N LEU A 203 10.73 -3.75 0.62
CA LEU A 203 10.47 -2.60 1.49
C LEU A 203 10.55 -3.00 2.99
N PRO A 204 9.83 -4.03 3.48
CA PRO A 204 10.00 -4.49 4.87
C PRO A 204 11.45 -4.88 5.20
N GLN A 205 12.17 -5.49 4.26
CA GLN A 205 13.58 -5.87 4.45
C GLN A 205 14.50 -4.66 4.58
N ALA A 206 14.31 -3.64 3.75
CA ALA A 206 15.10 -2.41 3.81
C ALA A 206 14.91 -1.68 5.16
N PHE A 207 13.67 -1.58 5.63
CA PHE A 207 13.39 -1.00 6.95
C PHE A 207 13.85 -1.90 8.11
N ALA A 208 13.85 -3.22 7.94
CA ALA A 208 14.46 -4.14 8.90
C ALA A 208 15.98 -3.94 9.01
N ARG A 209 16.67 -3.74 7.89
CA ARG A 209 18.08 -3.35 7.88
C ARG A 209 18.29 -2.01 8.56
N LEU A 210 17.47 -1.01 8.27
CA LEU A 210 17.54 0.30 8.92
C LEU A 210 17.46 0.15 10.44
N SER A 211 16.46 -0.57 10.93
CA SER A 211 16.30 -0.85 12.36
C SER A 211 17.52 -1.55 12.95
N ALA A 212 18.07 -2.57 12.28
CA ALA A 212 19.25 -3.30 12.74
C ALA A 212 20.52 -2.43 12.82
N VAL A 213 20.75 -1.54 11.85
CA VAL A 213 21.87 -0.59 11.85
C VAL A 213 21.85 0.31 13.09
N TYR A 214 20.65 0.73 13.51
CA TYR A 214 20.44 1.57 14.69
C TYR A 214 20.23 0.76 15.99
N GLY A 215 20.58 -0.53 16.00
CA GLY A 215 20.60 -1.36 17.22
C GLY A 215 19.33 -2.17 17.48
N GLY A 216 18.38 -2.20 16.54
CA GLY A 216 17.22 -3.09 16.59
C GLY A 216 17.61 -4.56 16.47
N THR A 217 16.98 -5.43 17.26
CA THR A 217 17.22 -6.89 17.23
C THR A 217 16.08 -7.59 16.50
N TYR A 218 16.36 -8.36 15.44
CA TYR A 218 15.36 -9.14 14.69
C TYR A 218 15.45 -10.64 14.98
N MET A 219 14.30 -11.29 15.14
CA MET A 219 14.21 -12.76 15.26
C MET A 219 13.03 -13.29 14.44
N LEU A 220 13.34 -14.00 13.36
CA LEU A 220 12.37 -14.77 12.58
C LEU A 220 12.16 -16.16 13.17
N ASN A 221 11.15 -16.88 12.68
CA ASN A 221 10.80 -18.24 13.08
C ASN A 221 10.65 -18.37 14.61
N LYS A 222 10.01 -17.38 15.23
CA LYS A 222 9.68 -17.36 16.66
C LYS A 222 8.20 -17.70 16.86
N PRO A 223 7.85 -18.98 17.03
CA PRO A 223 6.47 -19.40 17.13
C PRO A 223 5.84 -18.93 18.46
N GLN A 224 4.51 -18.90 18.49
CA GLN A 224 3.72 -18.69 19.71
C GLN A 224 4.06 -17.40 20.48
N CYS A 225 4.44 -16.32 19.78
CA CYS A 225 4.61 -15.01 20.42
C CYS A 225 3.30 -14.58 21.10
N LYS A 226 3.29 -14.60 22.43
CA LYS A 226 2.16 -14.23 23.26
C LYS A 226 2.46 -12.93 23.99
N VAL A 227 1.61 -11.93 23.79
CA VAL A 227 1.70 -10.67 24.54
C VAL A 227 1.24 -10.91 25.98
N GLU A 228 2.09 -10.57 26.94
CA GLU A 228 1.77 -10.66 28.36
C GLU A 228 1.21 -9.33 28.86
N PHE A 229 0.15 -9.42 29.66
CA PHE A 229 -0.58 -8.26 30.18
C PHE A 229 -0.58 -8.26 31.72
N GLU A 230 -0.45 -7.06 32.29
CA GLU A 230 -0.76 -6.82 33.70
C GLU A 230 -2.28 -6.88 33.97
N LYS A 231 -2.66 -7.00 35.24
CA LYS A 231 -4.08 -7.02 35.70
C LYS A 231 -4.91 -5.81 35.22
N LYS A 232 -4.27 -4.69 34.88
CA LYS A 232 -4.92 -3.48 34.34
C LYS A 232 -4.99 -3.43 32.81
N GLY A 233 -4.62 -4.51 32.11
CA GLY A 233 -4.64 -4.60 30.65
C GLY A 233 -3.44 -3.96 29.94
N LYS A 234 -2.43 -3.50 30.68
CA LYS A 234 -1.20 -2.94 30.12
C LYS A 234 -0.27 -4.07 29.64
N ALA A 235 0.21 -4.01 28.41
CA ALA A 235 1.21 -4.95 27.92
C ALA A 235 2.55 -4.71 28.64
N ILE A 236 3.21 -5.80 29.06
CA ILE A 236 4.46 -5.76 29.84
C ILE A 236 5.61 -6.54 29.18
N GLY A 237 5.33 -7.29 28.12
CA GLY A 237 6.33 -8.13 27.49
C GLY A 237 5.71 -9.09 26.48
N VAL A 238 6.58 -9.89 25.87
CA VAL A 238 6.18 -10.95 24.96
C VAL A 238 6.92 -12.23 25.35
N THR A 239 6.15 -13.32 25.46
CA THR A 239 6.68 -14.67 25.69
C THR A 239 6.72 -15.44 24.38
N SER A 240 7.82 -16.12 24.09
CA SER A 240 7.95 -17.07 22.98
C SER A 240 8.90 -18.18 23.42
N GLU A 241 8.56 -19.44 23.10
CA GLU A 241 9.38 -20.62 23.44
C GLU A 241 9.75 -20.75 24.94
N GLY A 242 8.92 -20.20 25.83
CA GLY A 242 9.15 -20.23 27.28
C GLY A 242 10.02 -19.10 27.82
N GLU A 243 10.60 -18.26 26.96
CA GLU A 243 11.33 -17.04 27.34
C GLU A 243 10.45 -15.81 27.23
N THR A 244 10.53 -14.89 28.20
CA THR A 244 9.79 -13.63 28.19
C THR A 244 10.73 -12.44 28.11
N ALA A 245 10.60 -11.64 27.05
CA ALA A 245 11.23 -10.34 26.95
C ALA A 245 10.29 -9.25 27.50
N LYS A 246 10.76 -8.42 28.43
CA LYS A 246 9.95 -7.32 28.99
C LYS A 246 10.05 -6.08 28.11
N CYS A 247 8.99 -5.27 28.10
CA CYS A 247 9.00 -4.00 27.39
C CYS A 247 8.03 -2.97 27.94
N LYS A 248 8.25 -1.70 27.55
CA LYS A 248 7.36 -0.59 27.89
C LYS A 248 6.14 -0.53 26.97
N LYS A 249 6.29 -0.92 25.70
CA LYS A 249 5.24 -0.92 24.67
C LYS A 249 5.38 -2.11 23.75
N VAL A 250 4.24 -2.61 23.26
CA VAL A 250 4.17 -3.63 22.21
C VAL A 250 3.44 -3.04 21.02
N VAL A 251 3.99 -3.25 19.82
CA VAL A 251 3.34 -3.02 18.53
C VAL A 251 3.18 -4.38 17.88
N CYS A 252 2.02 -4.65 17.28
CA CYS A 252 1.85 -5.85 16.50
C CYS A 252 0.81 -5.68 15.39
N ASP A 253 0.94 -6.52 14.37
CA ASP A 253 -0.12 -6.67 13.40
C ASP A 253 -1.36 -7.40 14.02
N PRO A 254 -2.55 -7.26 13.42
CA PRO A 254 -3.80 -7.81 13.95
C PRO A 254 -3.78 -9.32 14.25
N SER A 255 -2.96 -10.09 13.54
CA SER A 255 -2.92 -11.55 13.64
C SER A 255 -2.28 -12.05 14.95
N TYR A 256 -1.60 -11.19 15.71
CA TYR A 256 -1.04 -11.56 17.03
C TYR A 256 -2.05 -11.38 18.17
N LEU A 257 -3.09 -10.55 18.00
CA LEU A 257 -4.10 -10.25 19.02
C LEU A 257 -5.53 -10.23 18.45
N PRO A 258 -6.03 -11.36 17.93
CA PRO A 258 -7.32 -11.40 17.23
C PRO A 258 -8.50 -10.96 18.09
N ASP A 259 -8.48 -11.23 19.40
CA ASP A 259 -9.57 -10.86 20.33
C ASP A 259 -9.63 -9.36 20.64
N LYS A 260 -8.58 -8.60 20.29
CA LYS A 260 -8.50 -7.14 20.48
C LYS A 260 -8.82 -6.38 19.20
N VAL A 261 -9.16 -7.09 18.13
CA VAL A 261 -9.55 -6.56 16.84
C VAL A 261 -11.01 -6.93 16.61
N ARG A 262 -11.84 -5.95 16.26
CA ARG A 262 -13.26 -6.19 15.96
C ARG A 262 -13.36 -6.59 14.45
N LYS A 263 -14.52 -7.00 13.91
CA LYS A 263 -14.80 -7.18 12.44
C LYS A 263 -16.03 -6.37 11.99
N ASP A 264 -15.89 -5.20 11.33
CA ASP A 264 -16.99 -4.25 11.08
C ASP A 264 -17.01 -4.15 9.57
N LEU A 265 -18.19 -4.39 9.04
CA LEU A 265 -18.45 -4.20 7.63
C LEU A 265 -18.29 -2.70 7.35
N VAL A 266 -17.51 -2.36 6.32
CA VAL A 266 -17.49 -0.99 5.80
C VAL A 266 -18.93 -0.64 5.45
N PRO A 267 -19.44 0.52 5.87
CA PRO A 267 -20.71 1.01 5.37
C PRO A 267 -20.55 1.26 3.88
N ASP A 268 -21.11 0.36 3.05
CA ASP A 268 -21.49 0.56 1.65
C ASP A 268 -20.65 1.65 0.94
N SER A 269 -19.36 1.38 0.74
CA SER A 269 -18.53 2.13 -0.18
C SER A 269 -19.06 1.81 -1.58
N ARG A 270 -19.98 2.64 -2.06
CA ARG A 270 -20.57 2.59 -3.41
C ARG A 270 -19.54 2.78 -4.56
N CYS A 271 -18.25 2.55 -4.33
CA CYS A 271 -17.29 2.39 -5.42
C CYS A 271 -16.98 0.91 -5.60
N GLY A 272 -17.60 0.29 -6.61
CA GLY A 272 -17.13 -0.96 -7.22
C GLY A 272 -15.81 -0.77 -7.98
N CYS A 273 -14.86 -0.08 -7.35
CA CYS A 273 -13.53 0.23 -7.84
C CYS A 273 -12.77 -1.11 -7.97
N ARG A 274 -12.39 -1.46 -9.21
CA ARG A 274 -11.66 -2.69 -9.53
C ARG A 274 -10.29 -2.31 -10.08
N TYR A 275 -9.25 -2.91 -9.53
CA TYR A 275 -7.87 -2.58 -9.84
C TYR A 275 -7.21 -3.73 -10.59
N LEU A 276 -6.45 -3.38 -11.63
CA LEU A 276 -5.55 -4.30 -12.32
C LEU A 276 -4.12 -3.78 -12.19
N PHE A 277 -3.23 -4.59 -11.64
CA PHE A 277 -1.80 -4.32 -11.65
C PHE A 277 -1.08 -5.40 -12.45
N CYS A 278 -0.09 -5.02 -13.24
CA CYS A 278 0.72 -5.97 -13.99
C CYS A 278 2.20 -5.66 -13.83
N CYS A 279 2.96 -6.67 -13.40
CA CYS A 279 4.40 -6.65 -13.33
C CYS A 279 4.98 -7.85 -14.10
N SER A 280 6.30 -7.87 -14.28
CA SER A 280 6.95 -8.82 -15.19
C SER A 280 8.43 -8.95 -14.90
N TYR A 281 9.14 -9.70 -15.75
CA TYR A 281 10.60 -9.73 -15.78
C TYR A 281 11.28 -8.35 -15.72
N ALA A 282 10.67 -7.30 -16.27
CA ALA A 282 11.22 -5.94 -16.21
C ALA A 282 11.39 -5.43 -14.76
N HIS A 283 10.63 -5.99 -13.82
CA HIS A 283 10.70 -5.68 -12.39
C HIS A 283 11.42 -6.77 -11.59
N ILE A 284 11.96 -7.81 -12.26
CA ILE A 284 12.66 -8.95 -11.62
C ILE A 284 11.76 -9.73 -10.63
N VAL A 285 10.47 -9.85 -10.98
CA VAL A 285 9.45 -10.57 -10.20
C VAL A 285 8.87 -11.77 -10.94
N ALA A 286 9.24 -11.98 -12.20
CA ALA A 286 8.81 -13.11 -13.01
C ALA A 286 9.91 -13.55 -14.00
N ALA A 287 9.85 -14.80 -14.46
CA ALA A 287 10.73 -15.31 -15.50
C ALA A 287 10.62 -14.52 -16.82
N LYS A 288 11.68 -14.56 -17.63
CA LYS A 288 11.73 -13.82 -18.91
C LYS A 288 10.55 -14.17 -19.82
N GLY A 289 9.85 -13.14 -20.30
CA GLY A 289 8.66 -13.29 -21.15
C GLY A 289 7.38 -13.65 -20.41
N LYS A 290 7.39 -13.65 -19.07
CA LYS A 290 6.22 -13.88 -18.22
C LYS A 290 5.80 -12.60 -17.51
N TYR A 291 4.51 -12.54 -17.20
CA TYR A 291 3.85 -11.43 -16.52
C TYR A 291 3.06 -11.98 -15.34
N ILE A 292 2.95 -11.19 -14.29
CA ILE A 292 2.05 -11.42 -13.15
C ILE A 292 1.02 -10.31 -13.21
N ALA A 293 -0.25 -10.70 -13.27
CA ALA A 293 -1.37 -9.78 -13.23
C ALA A 293 -2.14 -10.00 -11.93
N PHE A 294 -2.36 -8.92 -11.19
CA PHE A 294 -3.13 -8.89 -9.97
C PHE A 294 -4.45 -8.18 -10.23
N VAL A 295 -5.54 -8.82 -9.82
CA VAL A 295 -6.89 -8.28 -9.91
C VAL A 295 -7.38 -8.08 -8.49
N LEU A 296 -7.65 -6.83 -8.10
CA LEU A 296 -8.16 -6.51 -6.78
C LEU A 296 -9.54 -5.87 -6.89
N MET A 297 -10.42 -6.25 -6.01
CA MET A 297 -11.73 -5.62 -5.85
C MET A 297 -12.23 -5.81 -4.42
N GLU A 298 -13.08 -4.90 -3.97
CA GLU A 298 -13.89 -5.14 -2.77
C GLU A 298 -15.00 -6.14 -3.14
N ALA A 299 -15.19 -7.17 -2.31
CA ALA A 299 -16.24 -8.15 -2.54
C ALA A 299 -17.61 -7.50 -2.26
N GLU A 300 -18.47 -7.43 -3.28
CA GLU A 300 -19.81 -6.86 -3.15
C GLU A 300 -20.83 -7.93 -2.71
N THR A 301 -20.50 -9.20 -2.90
CA THR A 301 -21.32 -10.36 -2.52
C THR A 301 -20.52 -11.40 -1.75
N ASP A 302 -21.23 -12.40 -1.21
CA ASP A 302 -20.61 -13.57 -0.56
C ASP A 302 -19.96 -14.55 -1.56
N GLN A 303 -19.91 -14.21 -2.86
CA GLN A 303 -19.34 -15.03 -3.95
C GLN A 303 -18.32 -14.27 -4.82
N PRO A 304 -17.19 -13.81 -4.24
CA PRO A 304 -16.20 -13.00 -4.95
C PRO A 304 -15.57 -13.70 -6.16
N GLU A 305 -15.49 -15.03 -6.16
CA GLU A 305 -14.98 -15.79 -7.31
C GLU A 305 -15.87 -15.67 -8.55
N VAL A 306 -17.18 -15.47 -8.38
CA VAL A 306 -18.13 -15.27 -9.49
C VAL A 306 -17.97 -13.86 -10.04
N GLU A 307 -17.82 -12.86 -9.17
CA GLU A 307 -17.54 -11.48 -9.53
C GLU A 307 -16.25 -11.37 -10.35
N LEU A 308 -15.17 -12.03 -9.89
CA LEU A 308 -13.88 -12.07 -10.57
C LEU A 308 -13.95 -12.81 -11.92
N LYS A 309 -14.57 -13.99 -11.98
CA LYS A 309 -14.65 -14.79 -13.22
C LYS A 309 -15.42 -14.09 -14.34
N SER A 310 -16.49 -13.38 -14.00
CA SER A 310 -17.24 -12.55 -14.95
C SER A 310 -16.35 -11.51 -15.65
N TRP A 311 -15.32 -11.03 -14.94
CA TRP A 311 -14.39 -10.01 -15.41
C TRP A 311 -13.16 -10.59 -16.14
N THR A 312 -12.49 -11.58 -15.56
CA THR A 312 -11.25 -12.17 -16.11
C THR A 312 -11.47 -12.87 -17.46
N MET A 313 -12.62 -13.54 -17.65
CA MET A 313 -12.93 -14.28 -18.88
C MET A 313 -13.07 -13.41 -20.14
N LYS A 314 -13.22 -12.08 -20.02
CA LYS A 314 -13.37 -11.21 -21.20
C LYS A 314 -12.05 -10.62 -21.73
N GLN A 315 -10.92 -10.67 -21.00
CA GLN A 315 -9.84 -9.70 -21.24
C GLN A 315 -8.39 -10.18 -21.14
N VAL A 316 -8.07 -11.25 -20.39
CA VAL A 316 -6.69 -11.75 -20.32
C VAL A 316 -6.51 -12.87 -21.35
N ILE A 317 -6.05 -12.53 -22.55
CA ILE A 317 -5.75 -13.50 -23.61
C ILE A 317 -4.32 -14.05 -23.38
N CYS A 318 -4.17 -14.98 -22.44
CA CYS A 318 -2.94 -15.75 -22.20
C CYS A 318 -3.30 -17.11 -21.59
N GLN A 319 -2.34 -18.04 -21.52
CA GLN A 319 -2.50 -19.26 -20.71
C GLN A 319 -2.54 -18.84 -19.23
N ILE A 320 -3.75 -18.65 -18.70
CA ILE A 320 -3.98 -18.20 -17.32
C ILE A 320 -3.72 -19.38 -16.39
N MET A 321 -2.77 -19.22 -15.47
CA MET A 321 -2.73 -20.03 -14.27
C MET A 321 -3.41 -19.22 -13.18
N GLU A 322 -4.70 -19.49 -12.99
CA GLU A 322 -5.51 -18.80 -12.01
C GLU A 322 -5.15 -19.34 -10.62
N ILE A 323 -4.76 -18.47 -9.71
CA ILE A 323 -4.77 -18.73 -8.28
C ILE A 323 -5.81 -17.76 -7.72
N SER A 324 -7.04 -18.23 -7.60
CA SER A 324 -8.13 -17.50 -6.98
C SER A 324 -8.42 -18.11 -5.61
N GLU A 325 -8.32 -17.27 -4.59
CA GLU A 325 -8.96 -17.43 -3.29
C GLU A 325 -9.51 -16.05 -2.96
N PRO A 326 -10.64 -15.97 -2.24
CA PRO A 326 -10.97 -14.75 -1.52
C PRO A 326 -9.83 -14.50 -0.55
N VAL A 327 -8.94 -13.55 -0.85
CA VAL A 327 -8.25 -12.85 0.21
C VAL A 327 -9.38 -12.15 0.95
N TYR A 328 -9.89 -12.80 2.00
CA TYR A 328 -10.69 -12.15 3.01
C TYR A 328 -9.76 -11.11 3.62
N LEU A 329 -9.69 -9.95 2.98
CA LEU A 329 -9.15 -8.74 3.55
C LEU A 329 -10.08 -8.52 4.76
N LYS A 330 -9.65 -8.99 5.93
CA LYS A 330 -10.32 -8.66 7.18
C LYS A 330 -9.96 -7.21 7.44
N ILE A 331 -10.76 -6.30 6.89
CA ILE A 331 -10.51 -4.87 6.98
C ILE A 331 -11.32 -4.21 8.10
N PHE A 332 -10.67 -3.18 8.64
CA PHE A 332 -11.14 -1.97 9.34
C PHE A 332 -11.56 -2.03 10.79
N TYR A 333 -10.76 -1.40 11.66
CA TYR A 333 -11.25 -0.73 12.87
C TYR A 333 -10.48 0.48 13.34
N HIS A 334 -11.26 1.49 13.76
CA HIS A 334 -10.93 2.32 14.92
C HIS A 334 -11.34 1.63 16.22
N LEU A 335 -10.44 1.58 17.20
CA LEU A 335 -10.81 1.39 18.60
C LEU A 335 -10.02 2.33 19.52
N LYS A 336 -10.76 3.20 20.23
CA LYS A 336 -10.29 3.87 21.46
C LYS A 336 -10.48 2.89 22.63
N ILE A 337 -9.51 2.02 22.93
CA ILE A 337 -9.41 1.37 24.26
C ILE A 337 -7.92 1.18 24.61
N TYR A 338 -7.60 1.40 25.89
CA TYR A 338 -6.29 1.45 26.54
C TYR A 338 -5.39 0.20 26.39
N VAL A 339 -4.87 -0.07 25.19
CA VAL A 339 -3.64 -0.86 24.94
C VAL A 339 -2.86 -0.19 23.81
N LYS A 340 -1.58 0.07 24.01
CA LYS A 340 -0.95 1.33 23.56
C LYS A 340 -0.27 1.34 22.17
N THR A 341 -0.71 0.53 21.19
CA THR A 341 -0.69 0.76 19.70
C THR A 341 -0.71 -0.55 18.88
N TYR A 342 -1.59 -0.66 17.88
CA TYR A 342 -1.66 -1.75 16.88
C TYR A 342 -1.56 -1.16 15.48
N SER A 343 -1.06 -1.92 14.50
CA SER A 343 -1.22 -1.56 13.09
C SER A 343 -2.56 -2.06 12.54
N MET A 344 -3.08 -1.35 11.54
CA MET A 344 -4.24 -1.83 10.78
C MET A 344 -3.80 -2.86 9.74
N SER A 345 -4.69 -3.77 9.34
CA SER A 345 -4.51 -4.56 8.11
C SER A 345 -4.26 -3.64 6.91
N TYR A 346 -3.63 -4.16 5.85
CA TYR A 346 -3.58 -3.44 4.57
C TYR A 346 -4.99 -3.34 3.99
N ASP A 347 -5.35 -2.15 3.53
CA ASP A 347 -6.62 -1.92 2.82
C ASP A 347 -6.53 -2.37 1.34
N ALA A 348 -7.65 -2.27 0.62
CA ALA A 348 -7.72 -2.60 -0.80
C ALA A 348 -7.09 -1.52 -1.72
N THR A 349 -6.67 -0.37 -1.17
CA THR A 349 -6.06 0.71 -1.97
C THR A 349 -4.79 0.22 -2.63
N THR A 350 -4.47 0.77 -3.79
CA THR A 350 -3.32 0.38 -4.62
C THR A 350 -2.05 1.18 -4.30
N HIS A 351 -2.05 1.97 -3.24
CA HIS A 351 -0.91 2.81 -2.86
C HIS A 351 -0.64 2.73 -1.35
N LEU A 352 0.48 3.31 -0.92
CA LEU A 352 0.93 3.21 0.48
C LEU A 352 0.47 4.39 1.36
N GLU A 353 -0.29 5.36 0.84
CA GLU A 353 -0.65 6.55 1.62
C GLU A 353 -1.35 6.24 2.96
N THR A 354 -2.40 5.43 2.94
CA THR A 354 -3.11 5.01 4.15
C THR A 354 -2.23 4.19 5.08
N THR A 355 -1.34 3.38 4.50
CA THR A 355 -0.33 2.59 5.23
C THR A 355 0.64 3.50 5.98
N VAL A 356 1.14 4.55 5.33
CA VAL A 356 2.07 5.52 5.93
C VAL A 356 1.36 6.40 6.97
N LYS A 357 0.11 6.83 6.72
CA LYS A 357 -0.69 7.56 7.70
C LYS A 357 -0.88 6.78 9.01
N ASP A 358 -1.11 5.48 8.91
CA ASP A 358 -1.23 4.59 10.07
C ASP A 358 0.11 4.50 10.83
N VAL A 359 1.22 4.34 10.11
CA VAL A 359 2.57 4.35 10.70
C VAL A 359 2.84 5.66 11.45
N ILE A 360 2.59 6.82 10.84
CA ILE A 360 2.80 8.14 11.48
C ILE A 360 1.94 8.24 12.76
N ALA A 361 0.67 7.83 12.69
CA ALA A 361 -0.23 7.89 13.83
C ALA A 361 0.21 6.95 14.98
N ILE A 362 0.82 5.81 14.67
CA ILE A 362 1.35 4.87 15.67
C ILE A 362 2.65 5.41 16.26
N ASP A 363 3.56 5.90 15.43
CA ASP A 363 4.82 6.49 15.85
C ASP A 363 4.57 7.63 16.85
N SER A 364 3.74 8.61 16.50
CA SER A 364 3.42 9.73 17.40
C SER A 364 2.76 9.29 18.71
N LYS A 365 2.00 8.19 18.73
CA LYS A 365 1.46 7.62 19.99
C LYS A 365 2.54 6.96 20.84
N ILE A 366 3.56 6.39 20.22
CA ILE A 366 4.67 5.74 20.90
C ILE A 366 5.65 6.79 21.43
N THR A 367 6.09 7.70 20.57
CA THR A 367 7.13 8.70 20.87
C THR A 367 6.57 9.88 21.65
N GLY A 368 5.29 10.23 21.44
CA GLY A 368 4.64 11.40 22.02
C GLY A 368 4.99 12.71 21.32
N LYS A 369 5.62 12.65 20.13
CA LYS A 369 6.02 13.79 19.29
C LYS A 369 5.55 13.59 17.85
N ASP A 370 5.54 14.67 17.07
CA ASP A 370 5.33 14.58 15.63
C ASP A 370 6.57 13.96 14.96
N LEU A 371 6.34 13.17 13.90
CA LEU A 371 7.41 12.49 13.18
C LEU A 371 8.32 13.52 12.48
N ASP A 372 9.60 13.51 12.84
CA ASP A 372 10.63 14.32 12.21
C ASP A 372 11.41 13.48 11.19
N LEU A 373 11.32 13.85 9.92
CA LEU A 373 12.01 13.18 8.81
C LEU A 373 13.33 13.87 8.43
N SER A 374 13.77 14.89 9.18
CA SER A 374 15.01 15.62 8.91
C SER A 374 16.26 14.95 9.50
N VAL A 375 16.11 13.77 10.12
CA VAL A 375 17.19 13.03 10.77
C VAL A 375 18.23 12.57 9.75
N ASP A 376 19.52 12.70 10.09
CA ASP A 376 20.60 12.18 9.26
C ASP A 376 20.62 10.64 9.28
N LEU A 377 20.50 10.04 8.10
CA LEU A 377 20.48 8.58 7.90
C LEU A 377 21.78 8.04 7.29
N SER A 378 22.85 8.84 7.27
CA SER A 378 24.16 8.47 6.68
C SER A 378 24.68 7.10 7.14
N ALA A 379 24.49 6.76 8.42
CA ALA A 379 24.88 5.47 8.98
C ALA A 379 24.18 4.24 8.34
N ALA A 380 23.02 4.42 7.70
CA ALA A 380 22.29 3.34 7.02
C ALA A 380 22.63 3.22 5.52
N THR A 381 23.40 4.16 4.97
CA THR A 381 23.80 4.17 3.56
C THR A 381 25.17 3.53 3.28
N GLU A 382 25.90 3.15 4.34
CA GLU A 382 27.10 2.30 4.29
C GLU A 382 26.73 0.80 4.35
#